data_AF-A0A2H5WN16-F1
#
_entry.id   AF-A0A2H5WN16-F1
#
_cell.length_a   1.000
_cell.length_b   1.000
_cell.length_c   1.000
_cell.angle_alpha   90.00
_cell.angle_beta   90.00
_cell.angle_gamma   90.00
#
_symmetry.space_group_name_H-M   'P 1'
#
loop_
_entity.id
_entity.type
_entity.pdbx_description
1 polymer ?
#
loop_
_entity_poly.entity_id
_entity_poly.type
_entity_poly.pdbx_seq_one_letter_code
_entity_poly.pdbx_strand_id
1 'polypeptide(L)'
;MVFAILLFFGARQLGSMFGDIIQQSMVIEQEVKPPFQVIANAIKQYHTDTGKFPPNLNALTPKYLKPDALKPITLKDGTQIKWVYRPPKPDSAGDTVILEHTPPVTAEMKFGQTLKANLTLQLTRDFSMMLQQEMITPDGKRQIQKQSLN
;
A
#
# COMPACT_ATOMS: atom_id res chain seq x y z
N MET A 1 21.61 27.37 29.47
CA MET A 1 21.95 26.11 28.78
C MET A 1 20.77 25.73 27.91
N VAL A 2 20.84 25.95 26.60
CA VAL A 2 19.79 25.61 25.64
C VAL A 2 20.47 25.09 24.38
N PHE A 3 19.81 24.16 23.70
CA PHE A 3 20.07 23.60 22.37
C PHE A 3 21.01 22.37 22.28
N ALA A 4 20.41 21.18 22.27
CA ALA A 4 20.36 20.31 21.08
C ALA A 4 19.76 18.93 21.43
N ILE A 5 18.44 18.87 21.57
CA ILE A 5 17.69 17.63 21.38
C ILE A 5 17.35 17.58 19.88
N LEU A 6 17.41 16.40 19.25
CA LEU A 6 16.78 16.01 17.95
C LEU A 6 17.69 15.70 16.75
N LEU A 7 18.71 14.83 16.85
CA LEU A 7 19.27 14.16 15.65
C LEU A 7 19.81 12.75 15.93
N PHE A 8 19.04 11.87 16.58
CA PHE A 8 19.49 10.50 16.87
C PHE A 8 18.43 9.43 16.55
N PHE A 9 17.81 9.51 15.39
CA PHE A 9 17.21 8.33 14.79
C PHE A 9 18.14 7.87 13.67
N GLY A 10 19.09 6.98 14.01
CA GLY A 10 19.91 6.33 13.00
C GLY A 10 19.02 5.53 12.04
N ALA A 11 19.43 5.39 10.78
CA ALA A 11 18.68 4.64 9.75
C ALA A 11 18.25 3.23 10.20
N ARG A 12 19.03 2.59 11.09
CA ARG A 12 18.68 1.29 11.69
C ARG A 12 17.45 1.33 12.60
N GLN A 13 17.30 2.37 13.42
CA GLN A 13 16.20 2.47 14.37
C GLN A 13 14.88 2.84 13.67
N LEU A 14 14.96 3.62 12.59
CA LEU A 14 13.81 3.90 11.74
C LEU A 14 13.38 2.64 10.98
N GLY A 15 14.34 1.87 10.46
CA GLY A 15 14.05 0.60 9.78
C GLY A 15 13.33 -0.44 10.64
N SER A 16 13.67 -0.56 11.94
CA SER A 16 12.94 -1.46 12.85
C SER A 16 11.52 -0.97 13.13
N MET A 17 11.32 0.35 13.29
CA MET A 17 9.99 0.94 13.51
C MET A 17 9.07 0.71 12.31
N PHE A 18 9.56 0.85 11.08
CA PHE A 18 8.79 0.52 9.87
C PHE A 18 8.35 -0.95 9.82
N GLY A 19 9.20 -1.89 10.26
CA GLY A 19 8.83 -3.31 10.34
C GLY A 19 7.70 -3.58 11.33
N ASP A 20 7.78 -2.95 12.51
CA ASP A 20 6.80 -3.08 13.57
C ASP A 20 5.42 -2.50 13.19
N ILE A 21 5.39 -1.38 12.46
CA ILE A 21 4.13 -0.75 11.99
C ILE A 21 3.31 -1.71 11.15
N ILE A 22 3.93 -2.42 10.20
CA ILE A 22 3.22 -3.35 9.32
C ILE A 22 2.56 -4.45 10.15
N GLN A 23 3.34 -5.11 11.00
CA GLN A 23 2.85 -6.23 11.81
C GLN A 23 1.70 -5.81 12.72
N GLN A 24 1.70 -4.55 13.16
CA GLN A 24 0.69 -4.02 14.08
C GLN A 24 -0.53 -3.42 13.40
N SER A 25 -0.46 -3.08 12.10
CA SER A 25 -1.57 -2.49 11.36
C SER A 25 -2.62 -3.54 10.99
N MET A 26 -3.46 -3.90 11.97
CA MET A 26 -4.60 -4.82 11.81
C MET A 26 -5.55 -4.39 10.68
N VAL A 27 -5.72 -3.08 10.44
CA VAL A 27 -6.58 -2.55 9.38
C VAL A 27 -6.09 -2.98 7.99
N ILE A 28 -4.79 -2.84 7.72
CA ILE A 28 -4.21 -3.29 6.44
C ILE A 28 -4.39 -4.79 6.28
N GLU A 29 -4.01 -5.59 7.28
CA GLU A 29 -4.03 -7.06 7.16
C GLU A 29 -5.44 -7.65 7.08
N GLN A 30 -6.42 -7.09 7.81
CA GLN A 30 -7.77 -7.66 7.90
C GLN A 30 -8.77 -7.02 6.93
N GLU A 31 -8.64 -5.73 6.64
CA GLU A 31 -9.68 -4.97 5.94
C GLU A 31 -9.25 -4.59 4.51
N VAL A 32 -7.97 -4.25 4.28
CA VAL A 32 -7.50 -3.76 2.97
C VAL A 32 -6.83 -4.83 2.12
N LYS A 33 -5.93 -5.63 2.72
CA LYS A 33 -5.12 -6.63 2.01
C LYS A 33 -5.97 -7.73 1.37
N PRO A 34 -6.99 -8.32 2.02
CA PRO A 34 -7.79 -9.36 1.39
C PRO A 34 -8.48 -8.93 0.09
N PRO A 35 -9.24 -7.81 0.04
CA PRO A 35 -9.84 -7.36 -1.22
C PRO A 35 -8.79 -6.89 -2.23
N PHE A 36 -7.68 -6.30 -1.79
CA PHE A 36 -6.57 -5.94 -2.68
C PHE A 36 -5.98 -7.17 -3.39
N GLN A 37 -5.74 -8.26 -2.65
CA GLN A 37 -5.23 -9.52 -3.20
C GLN A 37 -6.19 -10.14 -4.20
N VAL A 38 -7.50 -10.06 -3.96
CA VAL A 38 -8.52 -10.55 -4.91
C VAL A 38 -8.39 -9.81 -6.25
N ILE A 39 -8.24 -8.49 -6.24
CA ILE A 39 -8.06 -7.70 -7.46
C ILE A 39 -6.71 -7.99 -8.12
N ALA A 40 -5.62 -8.05 -7.33
CA ALA A 40 -4.29 -8.35 -7.83
C ALA A 40 -4.22 -9.71 -8.54
N ASN A 41 -4.83 -10.74 -7.94
CA ASN A 41 -4.90 -12.08 -8.53
C ASN A 41 -5.71 -12.08 -9.82
N ALA A 42 -6.80 -11.31 -9.90
CA ALA A 42 -7.57 -11.18 -11.14
C ALA A 42 -6.80 -10.48 -12.26
N ILE A 43 -6.03 -9.43 -11.95
CA ILE A 43 -5.14 -8.78 -12.92
C ILE A 43 -4.10 -9.78 -13.42
N LYS A 44 -3.47 -10.53 -12.51
CA LYS A 44 -2.50 -11.57 -12.84
C LYS A 44 -3.11 -12.65 -13.73
N GLN A 45 -4.30 -13.14 -13.40
CA GLN A 45 -4.97 -14.16 -14.20
C GLN A 45 -5.34 -13.65 -15.60
N TYR A 46 -5.86 -12.42 -15.70
CA TYR A 46 -6.14 -11.78 -16.99
C TYR A 46 -4.86 -11.70 -17.85
N HIS A 47 -3.73 -11.31 -17.26
CA HIS A 47 -2.46 -11.26 -17.95
C HIS A 47 -1.99 -12.65 -18.40
N THR A 48 -2.09 -13.67 -17.55
CA THR A 48 -1.75 -15.05 -17.90
C THR A 48 -2.58 -15.55 -19.08
N ASP A 49 -3.88 -15.26 -19.10
CA ASP A 49 -4.78 -15.72 -20.16
C ASP A 49 -4.61 -14.97 -21.48
N THR A 50 -4.28 -13.68 -21.45
CA THR A 50 -4.33 -12.80 -22.63
C THR A 50 -2.97 -12.29 -23.10
N GLY A 51 -1.92 -12.45 -22.28
CA GLY A 51 -0.61 -11.85 -22.49
C GLY A 51 -0.58 -10.32 -22.38
N LYS A 52 -1.66 -9.70 -21.88
CA LYS A 52 -1.81 -8.24 -21.80
C LYS A 52 -2.30 -7.82 -20.41
N PHE A 53 -1.99 -6.60 -20.01
CA PHE A 53 -2.65 -5.99 -18.85
C PHE A 53 -4.08 -5.56 -19.22
N PRO A 54 -5.05 -5.64 -18.28
CA PRO A 54 -6.40 -5.18 -18.53
C PRO A 54 -6.40 -3.66 -18.80
N PRO A 55 -7.23 -3.15 -19.71
CA PRO A 55 -7.28 -1.71 -20.01
C PRO A 55 -7.85 -0.86 -18.84
N ASN A 56 -8.65 -1.48 -17.98
CA ASN A 56 -9.19 -0.91 -16.74
C ASN A 56 -9.71 -2.07 -15.85
N LEU A 57 -10.04 -1.79 -14.59
CA LEU A 57 -10.52 -2.83 -13.68
C LEU A 57 -11.86 -3.44 -14.10
N ASN A 58 -12.73 -2.71 -14.80
CA ASN A 58 -14.03 -3.26 -15.24
C ASN A 58 -13.88 -4.39 -16.25
N ALA A 59 -12.78 -4.42 -17.02
CA ALA A 59 -12.46 -5.51 -17.95
C ALA A 59 -12.23 -6.86 -17.24
N LEU A 60 -12.03 -6.86 -15.92
CA LEU A 60 -11.91 -8.07 -15.12
C LEU A 60 -13.28 -8.68 -14.79
N THR A 61 -14.37 -7.94 -14.95
CA THR A 61 -15.72 -8.40 -14.59
C THR A 61 -16.49 -8.90 -15.82
N PRO A 62 -17.38 -9.91 -15.68
CA PRO A 62 -17.56 -10.77 -14.51
C PRO A 62 -16.59 -11.97 -14.47
N LYS A 63 -15.75 -12.14 -15.51
CA LYS A 63 -14.98 -13.37 -15.74
C LYS A 63 -13.92 -13.65 -14.66
N TYR A 64 -13.18 -12.62 -14.25
CA TYR A 64 -12.07 -12.72 -13.29
C TYR A 64 -12.42 -12.17 -11.91
N LEU A 65 -13.40 -11.26 -11.84
CA LEU A 65 -13.91 -10.65 -10.61
C LEU A 65 -15.43 -10.58 -10.59
N LYS A 66 -15.99 -10.73 -9.39
CA LYS A 66 -17.38 -10.33 -9.13
C LYS A 66 -17.50 -8.81 -9.28
N PRO A 67 -18.60 -8.27 -9.86
CA PRO A 67 -18.79 -6.83 -10.01
C PRO A 67 -18.62 -6.03 -8.71
N ASP A 68 -19.04 -6.61 -7.58
CA ASP A 68 -18.94 -5.97 -6.26
C ASP A 68 -17.51 -5.85 -5.73
N ALA A 69 -16.54 -6.60 -6.26
CA ALA A 69 -15.15 -6.57 -5.78
C ALA A 69 -14.45 -5.23 -6.07
N LEU A 70 -14.96 -4.46 -7.03
CA LEU A 70 -14.40 -3.16 -7.41
C LEU A 70 -15.01 -1.98 -6.64
N LYS A 71 -16.03 -2.24 -5.82
CA LYS A 71 -16.66 -1.19 -4.99
C LYS A 71 -15.66 -0.68 -3.95
N PRO A 72 -15.73 0.61 -3.56
CA PRO A 72 -14.97 1.11 -2.44
C PRO A 72 -15.27 0.29 -1.18
N ILE A 73 -14.24 -0.04 -0.40
CA ILE A 73 -14.43 -0.67 0.91
C ILE A 73 -14.55 0.44 1.96
N THR A 74 -15.41 0.24 2.94
CA THR A 74 -15.56 1.14 4.08
C THR A 74 -14.89 0.49 5.29
N LEU A 75 -13.85 1.15 5.81
CA LEU A 75 -13.16 0.72 7.01
C LEU A 75 -14.01 1.00 8.25
N LYS A 76 -13.67 0.36 9.38
CA LYS A 76 -14.40 0.56 10.65
C LYS A 76 -14.47 2.00 11.14
N ASP A 77 -13.49 2.82 10.79
CA ASP A 77 -13.43 4.25 11.12
C ASP A 77 -14.28 5.13 10.17
N GLY A 78 -14.96 4.52 9.19
CA GLY A 78 -15.75 5.20 8.17
C GLY A 78 -14.95 5.64 6.94
N THR A 79 -13.63 5.43 6.92
CA THR A 79 -12.78 5.76 5.77
C THR A 79 -13.16 4.90 4.57
N GLN A 80 -13.41 5.53 3.41
CA GLN A 80 -13.69 4.82 2.16
C GLN A 80 -12.41 4.65 1.33
N ILE A 81 -11.96 3.42 1.21
CA ILE A 81 -10.80 3.05 0.39
C ILE A 81 -11.27 2.71 -1.03
N LYS A 82 -10.61 3.32 -2.02
CA LYS A 82 -10.85 3.16 -3.45
C LYS A 82 -9.62 2.57 -4.11
N TRP A 83 -9.85 1.73 -5.12
CA TRP A 83 -8.80 1.12 -5.92
C TRP A 83 -8.41 2.05 -7.08
N VAL A 84 -7.11 2.28 -7.22
CA VAL A 84 -6.55 3.10 -8.29
C VAL A 84 -5.69 2.20 -9.17
N TYR A 85 -6.17 1.95 -10.38
CA TYR A 85 -5.47 1.14 -11.36
C TYR A 85 -4.94 1.99 -12.49
N ARG A 86 -3.68 1.75 -12.85
CA ARG A 86 -2.98 2.41 -13.95
C ARG A 86 -2.35 1.33 -14.81
N PRO A 87 -2.91 1.03 -16.00
CA PRO A 87 -2.31 0.07 -16.91
C PRO A 87 -0.85 0.48 -17.21
N PRO A 88 0.12 -0.44 -17.12
CA PRO A 88 1.50 -0.10 -17.39
C PRO A 88 1.70 0.13 -18.90
N LYS A 89 2.62 1.03 -19.26
CA LYS A 89 3.03 1.22 -20.66
C LYS A 89 3.87 0.02 -21.13
N PRO A 90 4.00 -0.25 -22.44
CA PRO A 90 4.77 -1.39 -22.94
C PRO A 90 6.22 -1.44 -22.41
N ASP A 91 6.84 -0.29 -22.24
CA ASP A 91 8.23 -0.04 -21.81
C ASP A 91 8.38 0.17 -20.28
N SER A 92 7.30 0.06 -19.50
CA SER A 92 7.37 0.25 -18.05
C SER A 92 8.25 -0.79 -17.36
N ALA A 93 9.08 -0.35 -16.43
CA ALA A 93 9.91 -1.22 -15.60
C ALA A 93 9.07 -2.18 -14.73
N GLY A 94 9.67 -3.30 -14.30
CA GLY A 94 8.98 -4.33 -13.51
C GLY A 94 8.41 -3.83 -12.18
N ASP A 95 9.08 -2.87 -11.55
CA ASP A 95 8.70 -2.23 -10.29
C ASP A 95 7.69 -1.07 -10.46
N THR A 96 7.19 -0.85 -11.68
CA THR A 96 6.16 0.17 -11.94
C THR A 96 4.87 -0.21 -11.21
N VAL A 97 4.34 0.68 -10.37
CA VAL A 97 3.07 0.47 -9.65
C VAL A 97 1.90 0.54 -10.64
N ILE A 98 1.08 -0.51 -10.66
CA ILE A 98 -0.09 -0.64 -11.53
C ILE A 98 -1.42 -0.65 -10.77
N LEU A 99 -1.41 -1.02 -9.49
CA LEU A 99 -2.57 -0.96 -8.62
C LEU A 99 -2.14 -0.40 -7.27
N GLU A 100 -2.92 0.51 -6.72
CA GLU A 100 -2.77 1.01 -5.36
C GLU A 100 -4.15 1.35 -4.78
N HIS A 101 -4.20 1.78 -3.52
CA HIS A 101 -5.42 2.27 -2.91
C HIS A 101 -5.31 3.72 -2.43
N THR A 102 -6.46 4.37 -2.31
CA THR A 102 -6.56 5.74 -1.77
C THR A 102 -7.83 5.88 -0.91
N PRO A 103 -7.78 6.59 0.23
CA PRO A 103 -6.60 7.20 0.85
C PRO A 103 -5.63 6.16 1.44
N PRO A 104 -4.41 6.56 1.84
CA PRO A 104 -3.55 5.70 2.66
C PRO A 104 -4.19 5.40 4.01
N VAL A 105 -3.92 4.23 4.57
CA VAL A 105 -4.32 3.89 5.95
C VAL A 105 -3.35 4.57 6.90
N THR A 106 -3.85 5.36 7.84
CA THR A 106 -3.02 6.01 8.84
C THR A 106 -2.88 5.11 10.07
N ALA A 107 -1.64 4.77 10.42
CA ALA A 107 -1.30 4.14 11.67
C ALA A 107 -0.62 5.18 12.59
N GLU A 108 -1.07 5.26 13.83
CA GLU A 108 -0.42 6.10 14.85
C GLU A 108 0.24 5.22 15.89
N MET A 109 1.45 5.57 16.30
CA MET A 109 2.19 4.84 17.33
C MET A 109 2.81 5.79 18.33
N LYS A 110 2.94 5.33 19.58
CA LYS A 110 3.55 6.10 20.67
C LYS A 110 4.85 5.44 21.09
N PHE A 111 5.98 5.96 20.60
CA PHE A 111 7.33 5.54 20.98
C PHE A 111 8.03 6.65 21.75
N GLY A 112 7.50 7.01 22.93
CA GLY A 112 7.89 8.22 23.67
C GLY A 112 7.46 9.55 22.99
N GLN A 113 7.21 9.52 21.68
CA GLN A 113 6.59 10.56 20.87
C GLN A 113 5.55 9.93 19.92
N THR A 114 4.56 10.71 19.48
CA THR A 114 3.54 10.24 18.53
C THR A 114 4.12 10.27 17.12
N LEU A 115 4.22 9.10 16.50
CA LEU A 115 4.59 8.92 15.10
C LEU A 115 3.36 8.56 14.30
N LYS A 116 3.22 9.14 13.10
CA LYS A 116 2.18 8.77 12.15
C LYS A 116 2.82 8.09 10.95
N ALA A 117 2.18 7.04 10.44
CA ALA A 117 2.59 6.35 9.24
C ALA A 117 1.41 6.21 8.30
N ASN A 118 1.61 6.59 7.04
CA ASN A 118 0.67 6.34 5.95
C ASN A 118 1.07 5.05 5.25
N LEU A 119 0.14 4.10 5.21
CA LEU A 119 0.33 2.77 4.64
C LEU A 119 -0.46 2.65 3.35
N THR A 120 0.20 2.27 2.26
CA THR A 120 -0.42 2.05 0.94
C THR A 120 0.04 0.73 0.34
N LEU A 121 -0.90 -0.20 0.13
CA LEU A 121 -0.63 -1.40 -0.66
C LEU A 121 -0.52 -1.04 -2.14
N GLN A 122 0.48 -1.61 -2.79
CA GLN A 122 0.82 -1.44 -4.18
C GLN A 122 1.01 -2.81 -4.84
N LEU A 123 0.61 -2.93 -6.09
CA LEU A 123 0.96 -4.04 -6.98
C LEU A 123 1.84 -3.47 -8.08
N THR A 124 2.98 -4.09 -8.31
CA THR A 124 3.89 -3.72 -9.39
C THR A 124 3.57 -4.50 -10.67
N ARG A 125 4.15 -4.05 -11.80
CA ARG A 125 3.96 -4.67 -13.11
C ARG A 125 4.33 -6.16 -13.12
N ASP A 126 5.38 -6.53 -12.40
CA ASP A 126 5.82 -7.93 -12.24
C ASP A 126 4.95 -8.76 -11.27
N PHE A 127 3.82 -8.21 -10.82
CA PHE A 127 2.89 -8.79 -9.85
C PHE A 127 3.45 -8.94 -8.43
N SER A 128 4.50 -8.20 -8.08
CA SER A 128 4.95 -8.12 -6.68
C SER A 128 4.02 -7.20 -5.88
N MET A 129 3.58 -7.68 -4.71
CA MET A 129 2.87 -6.83 -3.76
C MET A 129 3.88 -6.09 -2.90
N MET A 130 3.71 -4.77 -2.80
CA MET A 130 4.55 -3.90 -2.02
C MET A 130 3.69 -3.15 -1.01
N LEU A 131 4.21 -2.90 0.18
CA LEU A 131 3.66 -1.94 1.12
C LEU A 131 4.56 -0.70 1.13
N GLN A 132 4.00 0.42 0.67
CA GLN A 132 4.62 1.72 0.85
C GLN A 132 4.23 2.28 2.20
N GLN A 133 5.22 2.61 3.00
CA GLN A 133 5.09 3.24 4.30
C GLN A 133 5.69 4.64 4.22
N GLU A 134 4.91 5.67 4.52
CA GLU A 134 5.39 7.03 4.69
C GLU A 134 5.28 7.40 6.16
N MET A 135 6.41 7.37 6.88
CA MET A 135 6.46 7.89 8.25
C MET A 135 6.56 9.41 8.24
N ILE A 136 5.76 10.02 9.11
CA ILE A 136 5.72 11.45 9.35
C ILE A 136 6.22 11.68 10.77
N THR A 137 7.38 12.30 10.89
CA THR A 137 7.96 12.64 12.19
C THR A 137 7.27 13.88 12.79
N PRO A 138 7.41 14.13 14.11
CA PRO A 138 6.74 15.25 14.77
C PRO A 138 7.16 16.63 14.23
N ASP A 139 8.38 16.74 13.67
CA ASP A 139 8.88 17.95 12.99
C ASP A 139 8.40 18.08 11.53
N GLY A 140 7.48 17.20 11.10
CA GLY A 140 6.86 17.23 9.77
C GLY A 140 7.71 16.65 8.64
N LYS A 141 8.88 16.09 8.94
CA LYS A 141 9.68 15.38 7.93
C LYS A 141 9.00 14.06 7.55
N ARG A 142 9.12 13.72 6.27
CA ARG A 142 8.54 12.51 5.69
C ARG A 142 9.64 11.58 5.26
N GLN A 143 9.50 10.30 5.59
CA GLN A 143 10.38 9.24 5.12
C GLN A 143 9.54 8.13 4.52
N ILE A 144 9.91 7.72 3.31
CA ILE A 144 9.21 6.68 2.58
C ILE A 144 10.08 5.42 2.55
N GLN A 145 9.48 4.30 2.93
CA GLN A 145 10.05 2.97 2.75
C GLN A 145 9.06 2.09 1.98
N LYS A 146 9.57 1.28 1.06
CA LYS A 146 8.80 0.24 0.39
C LYS A 146 9.28 -1.12 0.84
N GLN A 147 8.36 -1.99 1.17
CA GLN A 147 8.64 -3.37 1.59
C GLN A 147 7.88 -4.35 0.72
N SER A 148 8.57 -5.37 0.19
CA SER A 148 7.92 -6.48 -0.49
C SER A 148 7.11 -7.31 0.50
N LEU A 149 5.88 -7.61 0.14
CA LEU A 149 5.01 -8.53 0.85
C LEU A 149 5.11 -9.88 0.14
N ASN A 150 6.10 -10.67 0.55
CA ASN A 150 6.24 -12.07 0.11
C ASN A 150 5.15 -12.95 0.72
#